data_AF-M3GVH7-F1
#
_entry.id   AF-M3GVH7-F1
#
_cell.length_a   1.000
_cell.length_b   1.000
_cell.length_c   1.000
_cell.angle_alpha   90.00
_cell.angle_beta   90.00
_cell.angle_gamma   90.00
#
_symmetry.space_group_name_H-M   'P 1'
#
loop_
_entity.id
_entity.type
_entity.pdbx_description
1 polymer ?
#
loop_
_entity_poly.entity_id
_entity_poly.type
_entity_poly.pdbx_seq_one_letter_code
_entity_poly.pdbx_strand_id
1 'polypeptide(L)' 'MKDVFSLTNVSIGFADHADPASEQKNTIPAAALGAGAVVIEKHLTLGKSMKLEDHESALNPDEFFTL' A
#
# COMPACT_ATOMS: atom_id res chain seq x y z
N MET A 1 -18.75 -0.96 0.42
CA MET A 1 -17.85 0.15 0.03
C MET A 1 -18.58 1.51 -0.01
N LYS A 2 -19.82 1.60 -0.51
CA LYS A 2 -20.62 2.85 -0.47
C LYS A 2 -20.77 3.46 0.94
N ASP A 3 -20.79 2.62 1.97
CA ASP A 3 -21.01 3.05 3.36
C ASP A 3 -19.76 3.62 4.05
N VAL A 4 -18.57 3.32 3.54
CA VAL A 4 -17.31 3.90 4.05
C VAL A 4 -17.13 5.32 3.52
N PHE A 5 -17.50 5.54 2.25
CA PHE A 5 -17.45 6.86 1.62
C PHE A 5 -18.61 7.79 2.01
N SER A 6 -19.59 7.31 2.78
CA SER A 6 -20.66 8.16 3.32
C SER A 6 -20.27 8.87 4.61
N LEU A 7 -19.10 8.56 5.18
CA LEU A 7 -18.56 9.24 6.36
C LEU A 7 -18.04 10.63 5.97
N THR A 8 -18.66 11.69 6.48
CA THR A 8 -18.42 13.07 6.01
C THR A 8 -17.35 13.85 6.78
N ASN A 9 -16.62 13.22 7.72
CA ASN A 9 -15.61 13.88 8.56
C ASN A 9 -14.35 13.02 8.81
N VAL A 10 -14.10 12.01 7.98
CA VAL A 10 -12.87 11.20 8.05
C VAL A 10 -12.24 11.11 6.68
N SER A 11 -10.91 11.14 6.64
CA SER A 11 -10.16 10.82 5.43
C SER A 11 -10.04 9.32 5.29
N ILE A 12 -10.26 8.80 4.09
CA ILE A 12 -10.10 7.38 3.78
C ILE A 12 -8.71 7.16 3.17
N GLY A 13 -7.98 6.18 3.69
CA GLY A 13 -6.71 5.73 3.14
C GLY A 13 -6.78 4.28 2.69
N PHE A 14 -5.69 3.78 2.10
CA PHE A 14 -5.53 2.38 1.70
C PHE A 14 -4.21 1.82 2.23
N ALA A 15 -4.28 0.76 3.03
CA ALA A 15 -3.12 0.04 3.54
C ALA A 15 -2.78 -1.13 2.62
N ASP A 16 -1.74 -0.95 1.79
CA ASP A 16 -1.37 -1.90 0.75
C ASP A 16 -0.47 -3.02 1.28
N HIS A 17 -0.87 -4.25 0.96
CA HIS A 17 -0.11 -5.47 1.26
C HIS A 17 0.13 -6.31 -0.01
N ALA A 18 0.02 -5.71 -1.19
CA ALA A 18 0.32 -6.38 -2.45
C ALA A 18 1.77 -6.90 -2.48
N ASP A 19 1.94 -8.06 -3.11
CA ASP A 19 3.25 -8.66 -3.34
C ASP A 19 4.15 -7.67 -4.09
N PRO A 20 5.31 -7.28 -3.53
CA PRO A 20 6.22 -6.33 -4.15
C PRO A 20 6.87 -6.83 -5.46
N ALA A 21 6.77 -8.13 -5.77
CA ALA A 21 7.22 -8.72 -7.03
C ALA A 21 6.14 -8.74 -8.12
N SER A 22 4.90 -8.39 -7.82
CA SER A 22 3.81 -8.38 -8.79
C SER A 22 3.47 -6.97 -9.27
N GLU A 23 2.80 -6.88 -10.42
CA GLU A 23 2.24 -5.62 -10.94
C GLU A 23 1.16 -5.00 -10.03
N GLN A 24 0.64 -5.78 -9.06
CA GLN A 24 -0.36 -5.30 -8.12
C GLN A 24 0.19 -4.25 -7.16
N LYS A 25 1.51 -4.24 -6.92
CA LYS A 25 2.19 -3.24 -6.07
C LYS A 25 1.95 -1.78 -6.49
N ASN A 26 1.61 -1.56 -7.75
CA ASN A 26 1.30 -0.24 -8.32
C ASN A 26 -0.18 -0.11 -8.69
N THR A 27 -0.76 -1.16 -9.30
CA THR A 27 -2.11 -1.08 -9.86
C THR A 27 -3.21 -1.03 -8.78
N ILE A 28 -3.04 -1.73 -7.65
CA ILE A 28 -3.99 -1.66 -6.53
C ILE A 28 -3.99 -0.28 -5.84
N PRO A 29 -2.83 0.29 -5.42
CA PRO A 29 -2.84 1.62 -4.84
C PRO A 29 -3.31 2.71 -5.82
N ALA A 30 -3.00 2.58 -7.12
CA ALA A 30 -3.56 3.47 -8.14
C ALA A 30 -5.09 3.37 -8.25
N ALA A 31 -5.65 2.15 -8.18
CA ALA A 31 -7.10 1.95 -8.14
C ALA A 31 -7.73 2.51 -6.85
N ALA A 32 -7.05 2.38 -5.71
CA ALA A 32 -7.50 2.93 -4.43
C ALA A 32 -7.56 4.47 -4.47
N LEU A 33 -6.55 5.11 -5.07
CA LEU A 33 -6.56 6.56 -5.33
C LEU A 33 -7.75 6.95 -6.21
N GLY A 34 -7.99 6.21 -7.30
CA GLY A 34 -9.16 6.42 -8.17
C GLY A 34 -10.50 6.20 -7.47
N ALA A 35 -10.53 5.38 -6.41
CA ALA A 35 -11.71 5.16 -5.58
C ALA A 35 -11.89 6.22 -4.48
N GLY A 36 -10.96 7.17 -4.31
CA GLY A 36 -11.06 8.27 -3.35
C GLY A 36 -10.23 8.11 -2.09
N ALA A 37 -9.31 7.15 -2.03
CA ALA A 37 -8.30 7.13 -0.97
C ALA A 37 -7.36 8.34 -1.11
N VAL A 38 -7.04 8.99 0.01
CA VAL A 38 -6.16 10.18 0.03
C VAL A 38 -4.78 9.92 0.66
N VAL A 39 -4.60 8.72 1.21
CA VAL A 39 -3.32 8.22 1.76
C VAL A 39 -3.14 6.78 1.32
N ILE A 40 -1.91 6.43 0.90
CA ILE A 40 -1.47 5.06 0.66
C ILE A 40 -0.41 4.73 1.72
N GLU A 41 -0.60 3.64 2.44
CA GLU A 41 0.38 3.08 3.37
C GLU A 41 1.01 1.82 2.75
N LYS A 42 2.32 1.63 2.95
CA LYS A 42 3.05 0.46 2.46
C LYS A 42 4.16 0.07 3.43
N HIS A 43 4.43 -1.22 3.52
CA HIS A 43 5.51 -1.73 4.36
C HIS A 43 6.88 -1.49 3.73
N LEU A 44 7.81 -1.02 4.54
CA LEU A 44 9.23 -0.87 4.20
C LEU A 44 10.08 -1.71 5.15
N THR A 45 11.15 -2.28 4.63
CA THR A 45 12.16 -3.00 5.41
C THR A 45 13.56 -2.46 5.10
N LEU A 46 14.50 -2.60 6.04
CA LEU A 46 15.91 -2.34 5.80
C LEU A 46 16.54 -3.40 4.88
N GLY A 47 15.92 -4.58 4.81
CA GLY A 47 16.35 -5.67 3.93
C GLY A 47 15.38 -6.85 3.97
N LYS A 48 14.96 -7.34 2.80
CA LYS A 48 14.07 -8.51 2.63
C LYS A 48 14.63 -9.84 3.18
N SER A 49 15.93 -9.88 3.50
CA SER A 49 16.55 -10.99 4.24
C SER A 49 16.08 -11.04 5.69
N MET A 50 15.64 -9.90 6.25
CA MET A 50 15.02 -9.81 7.57
C MET A 50 13.57 -10.26 7.45
N LYS A 51 13.31 -11.50 7.85
CA LYS A 51 11.99 -12.15 7.85
C LYS A 51 11.17 -11.75 9.08
N LEU A 52 10.95 -10.45 9.25
CA LEU A 52 10.13 -9.90 10.33
C LEU A 52 8.63 -9.97 9.97
N GLU A 53 7.77 -9.43 10.85
CA GLU A 53 6.33 -9.33 10.61
C GLU A 53 6.04 -8.59 9.29
N ASP A 54 5.12 -9.15 8.50
CA ASP A 54 4.65 -8.67 7.19
C ASP A 54 5.74 -8.46 6.10
N HIS A 55 6.89 -9.12 6.25
CA HIS A 55 8.00 -9.01 5.30
C HIS A 55 7.65 -9.43 3.86
N GLU A 56 6.59 -10.21 3.68
CA GLU A 56 6.07 -10.67 2.39
C GLU A 56 5.57 -9.51 1.53
N SER A 57 5.09 -8.42 2.16
CA SER A 57 4.57 -7.23 1.48
C SER A 57 5.57 -6.06 1.45
N ALA A 58 6.66 -6.18 2.23
CA ALA A 58 7.60 -5.10 2.46
C ALA A 58 8.54 -4.86 1.27
N LEU A 59 8.81 -3.59 1.00
CA LEU A 59 9.79 -3.15 0.00
C LEU A 59 11.13 -2.86 0.66
N ASN A 60 12.22 -3.16 -0.03
CA ASN A 60 13.51 -2.57 0.27
C ASN A 60 13.52 -1.06 -0.08
N PRO A 61 14.47 -0.27 0.48
CA PRO A 61 14.53 1.17 0.23
C PRO A 61 14.73 1.54 -1.25
N ASP A 62 15.48 0.73 -2.00
CA ASP A 62 15.70 0.90 -3.44
C ASP A 62 14.44 0.60 -4.25
N GLU A 63 13.68 -0.44 -3.88
CA GLU A 63 12.40 -0.75 -4.52
C GLU A 63 11.36 0.36 -4.30
N PHE A 64 11.35 0.97 -3.10
CA PHE A 64 10.52 2.13 -2.81
C PHE A 64 10.93 3.38 -3.60
N PHE A 65 12.23 3.58 -3.83
CA PHE A 65 12.71 4.70 -4.64
C PHE A 65 12.23 4.62 -6.11
N THR A 66 12.02 3.40 -6.61
CA THR A 66 11.56 3.14 -7.99
C THR A 66 10.05 3.02 -8.15
N LEU A 67 9.29 3.26 -7.08
CA LEU A 67 7.83 3.17 -7.06
C LEU A 67 7.17 4.37 -7.75
#